data_AF-A0A4R4TIJ3-F1
#
_entry.id   AF-A0A4R4TIJ3-F1
#
_cell.length_a   1.000
_cell.length_b   1.000
_cell.length_c   1.000
_cell.angle_alpha   90.00
_cell.angle_beta   90.00
_cell.angle_gamma   90.00
#
_symmetry.space_group_name_H-M   'P 1'
#
loop_
_entity.id
_entity.type
_entity.pdbx_description
1 polymer ?
#
loop_
_entity_poly.entity_id
_entity_poly.type
_entity_poly.pdbx_seq_one_letter_code
_entity_poly.pdbx_strand_id
1 'polypeptide(L)'
;MLIRGVDPRDTSWERDETRYRVSFWDVTAVAADAYEVVDADVDEVLAWATGRAADRGTTYTLWVLVDDFAGEGPGLVRLAGVAGDPFAGA
;
A
#
# COMPACT_ATOMS: atom_id res chain seq x y z
N MET A 1 7.61 17.26 -3.99
CA MET A 1 8.52 16.27 -4.61
C MET A 1 9.93 16.82 -4.57
N LEU A 2 10.89 16.08 -4.01
CA LEU A 2 12.31 16.42 -4.01
C LEU A 2 13.06 15.25 -4.66
N ILE A 3 13.99 15.55 -5.58
CA ILE A 3 14.74 14.54 -6.34
C ILE A 3 16.23 14.74 -6.05
N ARG A 4 16.93 13.64 -5.72
CA ARG A 4 18.39 13.62 -5.55
C ARG A 4 18.98 12.39 -6.22
N GLY A 5 20.22 12.52 -6.70
CA GLY A 5 21.01 11.36 -7.10
C GLY A 5 21.38 10.51 -5.89
N VAL A 6 21.43 9.19 -6.08
CA VAL A 6 21.84 8.21 -5.07
C VAL A 6 22.89 7.30 -5.69
N ASP A 7 23.82 6.82 -4.86
CA ASP A 7 24.78 5.80 -5.27
C ASP A 7 24.11 4.44 -5.13
N PRO A 8 23.95 3.63 -6.20
CA PRO A 8 23.25 2.35 -6.10
C PRO A 8 23.89 1.37 -5.09
N ARG A 9 25.14 1.64 -4.66
CA ARG A 9 25.85 0.84 -3.64
C ARG A 9 25.43 1.18 -2.21
N ASP A 10 24.53 2.14 -2.00
CA ASP A 10 24.01 2.53 -0.68
C ASP A 10 22.94 1.56 -0.13
N THR A 11 22.52 0.58 -0.95
CA THR A 11 21.47 -0.38 -0.64
C THR A 11 22.09 -1.77 -0.46
N SER A 12 21.74 -2.47 0.63
CA SER A 12 22.33 -3.76 1.01
C SER A 12 21.47 -4.97 0.67
N TRP A 13 20.23 -4.77 0.23
CA TRP A 13 19.30 -5.84 -0.09
C TRP A 13 18.23 -5.36 -1.08
N GLU A 14 17.71 -6.29 -1.87
CA GLU A 14 16.58 -6.08 -2.78
C GLU A 14 15.65 -7.31 -2.73
N ARG A 15 14.41 -7.13 -3.18
CA ARG A 15 13.36 -8.17 -3.23
C ARG A 15 12.59 -7.97 -4.52
N ASP A 16 12.67 -8.95 -5.41
CA ASP A 16 11.93 -8.91 -6.68
C ASP A 16 10.45 -9.29 -6.48
N GLU A 17 10.20 -10.28 -5.63
CA GLU A 17 8.84 -10.72 -5.31
C GLU A 17 8.20 -9.78 -4.28
N THR A 18 7.40 -8.85 -4.78
CA THR A 18 6.68 -7.88 -3.95
C THR A 18 5.30 -8.40 -3.59
N ARG A 19 4.95 -8.32 -2.30
CA ARG A 19 3.57 -8.53 -1.83
C ARG A 19 2.97 -7.21 -1.43
N TYR A 20 1.78 -6.93 -1.93
CA TYR A 20 1.03 -5.73 -1.62
C TYR A 20 -0.17 -6.04 -0.73
N ARG A 21 -0.58 -5.07 0.08
CA ARG A 21 -1.87 -5.07 0.76
C ARG A 21 -2.65 -3.85 0.31
N VAL A 22 -3.88 -4.06 -0.12
CA VAL A 22 -4.81 -2.97 -0.41
C VAL A 22 -5.97 -3.07 0.55
N SER A 23 -6.13 -2.04 1.37
CA SER A 23 -7.29 -1.87 2.23
C SER A 23 -8.25 -0.89 1.57
N PHE A 24 -9.52 -1.25 1.48
CA PHE A 24 -10.60 -0.37 1.07
C PHE A 24 -11.40 0.05 2.31
N TRP A 25 -11.84 1.30 2.29
CA TRP A 25 -12.47 1.95 3.42
C TRP A 25 -13.82 2.52 2.98
N ASP A 26 -14.89 1.97 3.52
CA ASP A 26 -16.22 2.57 3.46
C ASP A 26 -16.41 3.40 4.73
N VAL A 27 -16.15 4.71 4.60
CA VAL A 27 -16.25 5.66 5.71
C VAL A 27 -17.70 5.82 6.16
N THR A 28 -18.68 5.66 5.26
CA THR A 28 -20.10 5.81 5.59
C THR A 28 -20.63 4.63 6.39
N ALA A 29 -20.14 3.43 6.08
CA ALA A 29 -20.52 2.20 6.77
C ALA A 29 -19.59 1.85 7.95
N VAL A 30 -18.51 2.61 8.15
CA VAL A 30 -17.43 2.32 9.12
C VAL A 30 -16.93 0.88 8.95
N ALA A 31 -16.65 0.52 7.69
CA ALA A 31 -16.29 -0.84 7.30
C ALA A 31 -15.03 -0.87 6.43
N ALA A 32 -14.32 -2.00 6.45
CA ALA A 32 -13.11 -2.20 5.68
C ALA A 32 -13.00 -3.63 5.14
N ASP A 33 -12.46 -3.75 3.93
CA ASP A 33 -12.02 -5.00 3.32
C ASP A 33 -10.57 -4.88 2.84
N ALA A 34 -9.79 -5.94 2.99
CA ALA A 34 -8.38 -5.94 2.61
C ALA A 34 -8.03 -7.16 1.75
N TYR A 35 -7.13 -6.94 0.79
CA TYR A 35 -6.64 -7.95 -0.14
C TYR A 35 -5.13 -7.97 -0.14
N GLU A 36 -4.56 -9.18 -0.18
CA GLU A 36 -3.16 -9.37 -0.54
C GLU A 36 -3.06 -9.56 -2.05
N VAL A 37 -2.09 -8.89 -2.67
CA VAL A 37 -1.82 -8.98 -4.11
C VAL A 37 -0.36 -9.38 -4.29
N VAL A 38 -0.16 -10.40 -5.11
CA VAL A 38 1.14 -11.00 -5.46
C VAL A 38 1.25 -11.07 -6.98
N ASP A 39 2.45 -11.30 -7.50
CA ASP A 39 2.72 -11.45 -8.93
C ASP A 39 2.19 -10.29 -9.79
N ALA A 40 2.34 -9.05 -9.31
CA ALA A 40 1.90 -7.84 -9.98
C ALA A 40 2.89 -6.69 -9.79
N ASP A 41 2.99 -5.82 -10.78
CA ASP A 41 3.72 -4.56 -10.65
C ASP A 41 2.86 -3.49 -9.94
N VAL A 42 3.53 -2.49 -9.35
CA VAL A 42 2.85 -1.47 -8.54
C VAL A 42 1.79 -0.68 -9.32
N ASP A 43 1.99 -0.46 -10.61
CA ASP A 43 1.05 0.23 -11.49
C ASP A 43 -0.19 -0.60 -11.79
N GLU A 44 -0.07 -1.92 -11.94
CA GLU A 44 -1.19 -2.84 -12.08
C GLU A 44 -2.07 -2.83 -10.82
N VAL A 45 -1.44 -2.91 -9.64
CA VAL A 45 -2.16 -2.85 -8.36
C VAL A 45 -2.85 -1.50 -8.16
N LEU A 46 -2.20 -0.40 -8.54
CA LEU A 46 -2.79 0.95 -8.47
C LEU A 46 -3.98 1.10 -9.40
N ALA A 47 -3.90 0.59 -10.64
CA ALA A 47 -4.98 0.63 -11.60
C ALA A 47 -6.20 -0.15 -11.08
N TRP A 48 -5.97 -1.36 -10.58
CA TRP A 48 -7.01 -2.18 -9.96
C TRP A 48 -7.64 -1.51 -8.73
N ALA A 49 -6.83 -1.01 -7.80
CA ALA A 49 -7.32 -0.38 -6.58
C ALA A 49 -8.16 0.87 -6.87
N THR A 50 -7.68 1.71 -7.79
CA THR A 50 -8.39 2.92 -8.21
C THR A 50 -9.74 2.59 -8.85
N GLY A 51 -9.78 1.62 -9.77
CA GLY A 51 -11.03 1.19 -10.41
C GLY A 51 -12.02 0.63 -9.40
N ARG A 52 -11.58 -0.28 -8.53
CA ARG A 52 -12.44 -0.90 -7.52
C ARG A 52 -13.00 0.11 -6.51
N ALA A 53 -12.17 1.05 -6.06
CA ALA A 53 -12.59 2.10 -5.14
C ALA A 53 -13.68 2.98 -5.77
N ALA A 54 -13.49 3.38 -7.04
CA ALA A 54 -14.48 4.15 -7.79
C ALA A 54 -15.80 3.39 -7.97
N ASP A 55 -15.74 2.11 -8.35
CA ASP A 55 -16.92 1.26 -8.55
C ASP A 55 -17.75 1.06 -7.27
N ARG A 56 -17.09 1.08 -6.11
CA ARG A 56 -17.72 0.83 -4.80
C ARG A 56 -18.02 2.09 -4.01
N GLY A 57 -17.59 3.26 -4.48
CA GLY A 57 -17.67 4.50 -3.71
C GLY A 57 -16.84 4.47 -2.42
N THR A 58 -15.80 3.64 -2.36
CA THR A 58 -14.88 3.55 -1.22
C THR A 58 -13.59 4.33 -1.51
N THR A 59 -12.79 4.54 -0.48
CA THR A 59 -11.39 4.97 -0.64
C THR A 59 -10.45 3.81 -0.34
N TYR A 60 -9.16 3.95 -0.61
CA TYR A 60 -8.20 2.86 -0.38
C TYR A 60 -6.88 3.35 0.22
N THR A 61 -6.11 2.42 0.77
CA THR A 61 -4.69 2.57 1.05
C THR A 61 -3.93 1.36 0.50
N LEU A 62 -2.90 1.64 -0.29
CA LEU A 62 -1.98 0.63 -0.83
C LEU A 62 -0.70 0.59 -0.01
N TRP A 63 -0.30 -0.61 0.38
CA TRP A 63 0.90 -0.91 1.14
C TRP A 63 1.76 -1.94 0.41
N VAL A 64 3.08 -1.89 0.62
CA VAL A 64 3.95 -3.07 0.44
C VAL A 64 4.17 -3.75 1.78
N LEU A 65 4.11 -5.08 1.80
CA LEU A 65 4.45 -5.88 2.98
C LEU A 65 5.97 -6.09 3.03
N VAL A 66 6.55 -5.86 4.19
CA VAL A 66 7.94 -6.16 4.49
C VAL A 66 7.96 -7.28 5.54
N ASP A 67 8.66 -8.39 5.28
CA ASP A 67 8.67 -9.55 6.19
C ASP A 67 9.25 -9.24 7.57
N ASP A 68 10.33 -8.46 7.58
CA ASP A 68 11.00 -8.00 8.78
C ASP A 68 11.65 -6.64 8.50
N PHE A 69 11.36 -5.68 9.36
CA PHE A 69 12.01 -4.39 9.35
C PHE A 69 12.68 -4.17 10.70
N ALA A 70 14.01 -4.15 10.71
CA ALA A 70 14.81 -3.88 11.90
C ALA A 70 14.50 -4.78 13.13
N GLY A 71 14.00 -6.00 12.93
CA GLY A 71 13.65 -6.92 14.01
C GLY A 71 12.25 -6.70 14.61
N GLU A 72 11.43 -5.83 14.01
CA GLU A 72 10.05 -5.60 14.43
C GLU A 72 9.05 -6.62 13.86
N GLY A 73 9.50 -7.52 12.96
CA GLY A 73 8.64 -8.47 12.27
C GLY A 73 7.88 -7.84 11.09
N PRO A 74 6.77 -8.46 10.64
CA PRO A 74 6.08 -8.03 9.43
C PRO A 74 5.53 -6.60 9.52
N GLY A 75 5.94 -5.76 8.58
CA GLY A 75 5.59 -4.36 8.49
C GLY A 75 4.85 -3.99 7.19
N LEU A 76 4.28 -2.79 7.19
CA LEU A 76 3.63 -2.19 6.02
C LEU A 76 4.26 -0.84 5.71
N VAL A 77 4.65 -0.62 4.45
CA VAL A 77 5.11 0.69 3.97
C VAL A 77 4.06 1.26 3.03
N ARG A 78 3.58 2.48 3.32
CA ARG A 78 2.52 3.11 2.52
C ARG A 78 3.05 3.53 1.16
N LEU A 79 2.35 3.14 0.09
CA LEU A 79 2.65 3.56 -1.28
C LEU A 79 1.67 4.64 -1.76
N ALA A 80 0.36 4.39 -1.66
CA ALA A 80 -0.68 5.29 -2.18
C ALA A 80 -1.95 5.30 -1.32
N GLY A 81 -2.88 6.21 -1.64
CA GLY A 81 -4.18 6.31 -0.97
C GLY A 81 -4.17 7.07 0.37
N VAL A 82 -5.19 6.82 1.19
CA VAL A 82 -5.42 7.51 2.47
C VAL A 82 -4.28 7.25 3.44
N ALA A 83 -3.83 8.31 4.10
CA ALA A 83 -2.85 8.25 5.18
C ALA A 83 -3.54 8.49 6.54
N GLY A 84 -3.09 7.77 7.57
CA GLY A 84 -3.68 7.85 8.91
C GLY A 84 -4.94 6.99 9.05
N ASP A 85 -5.74 7.29 10.09
CA ASP A 85 -7.00 6.60 10.36
C ASP A 85 -8.10 7.09 9.40
N PRO A 86 -8.61 6.23 8.49
CA PRO A 86 -9.66 6.58 7.54
C PRO A 86 -11.01 6.92 8.19
N PHE A 87 -11.21 6.53 9.45
CA PHE A 87 -12.43 6.78 10.21
C PHE A 87 -12.30 7.96 11.18
N ALA A 88 -11.18 8.69 11.17
CA ALA A 88 -11.00 9.86 12.01
C ALA A 88 -12.01 10.97 11.64
N GLY A 89 -13.15 10.99 12.36
CA GLY A 89 -14.25 11.94 12.16
C GLY A 89 -15.54 11.35 11.61
N ALA A 90 -15.63 10.03 11.42
CA ALA A 90 -16.86 9.31 11.07
C ALA A 90 -17.75 9.01 12.30
#